data_AF-A0A1V6Z2E4-F1
#
_entry.id   AF-A0A1V6Z2E4-F1
#
_cell.length_a   1.000
_cell.length_b   1.000
_cell.length_c   1.000
_cell.angle_alpha   90.00
_cell.angle_beta   90.00
_cell.angle_gamma   90.00
#
_symmetry.space_group_name_H-M   'P 1'
#
loop_
_entity.id
_entity.type
_entity.pdbx_description
1 polymer ?
#
loop_
_entity_poly.entity_id
_entity_poly.type
_entity_poly.pdbx_seq_one_letter_code
_entity_poly.pdbx_strand_id
1 'polypeptide(L)'
;MDDVPRSWFPSELDEGGKVILDKPSSSKWVIGKLVNTHSYQSDETHVPSYACAQFECVNATTQEECFMRIYVQVPFTGYEHADRHTRAQQASKFTPPELDAYRFLTDNGSQNTPKLRAYKQDTQDTNGPIPGGHITWIVWQKVPGKCLGDIRNATVYWGLKAIERKCVRDAFLQELPKITKMGYFPHHLSPRNLIWNKVNGALYFVGFRDAMPFKAKGTFGEEWLPEFDLAVPPQRNYRWERDYKGDTSGWIL
;
A
#
# COMPACT_ATOMS: atom_id res chain seq x y z
N MET A 1 2.55 0.56 17.82
CA MET A 1 1.55 1.04 16.85
C MET A 1 1.11 2.35 17.45
N ASP A 2 1.60 3.47 16.93
CA ASP A 2 1.19 4.76 17.46
C ASP A 2 -0.31 4.89 17.19
N ASP A 3 -1.08 5.07 18.26
CA ASP A 3 -2.53 5.04 18.18
C ASP A 3 -2.98 6.34 17.50
N VAL A 4 -3.34 6.22 16.22
CA VAL A 4 -3.84 7.37 15.45
C VAL A 4 -5.19 7.78 16.04
N PRO A 5 -5.35 9.02 16.56
CA PRO A 5 -6.58 9.43 17.21
C PRO A 5 -7.82 9.22 16.32
N ARG A 6 -8.84 8.50 16.82
CA ARG A 6 -10.11 8.31 16.11
C ARG A 6 -10.78 9.65 15.76
N SER A 7 -10.56 10.67 16.59
CA SER A 7 -11.03 12.04 16.40
C SER A 7 -10.46 12.72 15.16
N TRP A 8 -9.40 12.18 14.54
CA TRP A 8 -8.88 12.69 13.28
C TRP A 8 -9.66 12.24 12.05
N PHE A 9 -10.48 11.19 12.18
CA PHE A 9 -11.28 10.69 11.08
C PHE A 9 -12.73 11.16 11.22
N PRO A 10 -13.42 11.47 10.10
CA PRO A 10 -14.85 11.77 10.15
C PRO A 10 -15.64 10.71 10.91
N SER A 11 -16.68 11.13 11.64
CA SER A 11 -17.52 10.22 12.43
C SER A 11 -18.29 9.23 11.56
N GLU A 12 -18.58 9.57 10.30
CA GLU A 12 -19.33 8.66 9.41
C GLU A 12 -18.51 7.45 8.90
N LEU A 13 -17.24 7.32 9.31
CA LEU A 13 -16.32 6.28 8.85
C LEU A 13 -16.29 5.01 9.72
N ASP A 14 -17.38 4.73 10.42
CA ASP A 14 -17.52 3.51 11.21
C ASP A 14 -17.91 2.30 10.33
N GLU A 15 -17.70 1.09 10.87
CA GLU A 15 -18.11 -0.16 10.22
C GLU A 15 -19.62 -0.15 9.93
N GLY A 16 -20.00 -0.50 8.69
CA GLY A 16 -21.36 -0.37 8.17
C GLY A 16 -21.68 0.99 7.53
N GLY A 17 -20.82 2.00 7.70
CA GLY A 17 -20.91 3.30 7.06
C GLY A 17 -20.95 3.20 5.54
N LYS A 18 -21.68 4.11 4.88
CA LYS A 18 -21.86 4.11 3.42
C LYS A 18 -21.23 5.36 2.81
N VAL A 19 -20.35 5.16 1.84
CA VAL A 19 -19.66 6.25 1.13
C VAL A 19 -19.97 6.18 -0.35
N ILE A 20 -20.14 7.36 -0.97
CA ILE A 20 -20.26 7.50 -2.42
C ILE A 20 -18.95 8.09 -2.93
N LEU A 21 -18.33 7.41 -3.90
CA LEU A 21 -17.12 7.85 -4.59
C LEU A 21 -17.49 8.19 -6.02
N ASP A 22 -16.91 9.26 -6.57
CA ASP A 22 -17.33 9.89 -7.82
C ASP A 22 -16.40 9.59 -9.00
N LYS A 23 -15.22 9.02 -8.75
CA LYS A 23 -14.25 8.63 -9.78
C LYS A 23 -13.96 7.12 -9.74
N PRO A 24 -13.72 6.46 -10.90
CA PRO A 24 -13.85 7.00 -12.26
C PRO A 24 -15.31 7.22 -12.68
N SER A 25 -16.25 6.59 -11.97
CA SER A 25 -17.68 6.80 -12.05
C SER A 25 -18.31 6.68 -10.67
N SER A 26 -19.53 7.20 -10.52
CA SER A 26 -20.25 7.14 -9.25
C SER A 26 -20.44 5.69 -8.78
N SER A 27 -20.00 5.39 -7.57
CA SER A 27 -20.09 4.06 -6.95
C SER A 27 -20.31 4.17 -5.45
N LYS A 28 -21.04 3.20 -4.89
CA LYS A 28 -21.41 3.16 -3.47
C LYS A 28 -20.71 2.02 -2.77
N TRP A 29 -20.11 2.30 -1.62
CA TRP A 29 -19.30 1.36 -0.87
C TRP A 29 -19.75 1.31 0.59
N VAL A 30 -19.74 0.12 1.17
CA VAL A 30 -19.98 -0.12 2.59
C VAL A 30 -18.63 -0.35 3.26
N ILE A 31 -18.32 0.43 4.29
CA ILE A 31 -17.11 0.31 5.10
C ILE A 31 -17.24 -0.94 5.98
N GLY A 32 -16.21 -1.77 5.98
CA GLY A 32 -16.08 -2.96 6.82
C GLY A 32 -15.11 -2.72 7.98
N LYS A 33 -14.42 -3.79 8.36
CA LYS A 33 -13.49 -3.78 9.50
C LYS A 33 -12.28 -2.90 9.25
N LEU A 34 -11.82 -2.21 10.30
CA LEU A 34 -10.53 -1.52 10.31
C LEU A 34 -9.39 -2.55 10.20
N VAL A 35 -8.48 -2.32 9.27
CA VAL A 35 -7.31 -3.18 9.00
C VAL A 35 -6.05 -2.59 9.59
N ASN A 36 -5.83 -1.28 9.41
CA ASN A 36 -4.61 -0.61 9.87
C ASN A 36 -4.80 0.92 9.89
N THR A 37 -4.01 1.62 10.70
CA THR A 37 -3.87 3.07 10.69
C THR A 37 -2.40 3.48 10.51
N HIS A 38 -2.18 4.68 10.02
CA HIS A 38 -0.85 5.28 9.93
C HIS A 38 -0.96 6.79 9.93
N SER A 39 -0.04 7.48 10.59
CA SER A 39 0.09 8.92 10.53
C SER A 39 1.51 9.32 10.16
N TYR A 40 1.60 10.47 9.53
CA TYR A 40 2.82 11.23 9.32
C TYR A 40 2.53 12.66 9.74
N GLN A 41 3.22 13.13 10.77
CA GLN A 41 3.19 14.53 11.16
C GLN A 41 4.56 15.15 10.91
N SER A 42 4.54 16.25 10.16
CA SER A 42 5.71 17.08 9.90
C SER A 42 5.80 18.18 10.95
N ASP A 43 7.02 18.50 11.39
CA ASP A 43 7.38 19.74 12.08
C ASP A 43 7.62 20.89 11.10
N GLU A 44 7.93 20.58 9.83
CA GLU A 44 8.10 21.54 8.75
C GLU A 44 6.80 21.76 7.96
N THR A 45 6.54 23.00 7.54
CA THR A 45 5.29 23.37 6.83
C THR A 45 5.24 22.94 5.36
N HIS A 46 6.29 22.33 4.82
CA HIS A 46 6.42 22.04 3.39
C HIS A 46 5.77 20.72 2.96
N VAL A 47 5.65 19.76 3.87
CA VAL A 47 4.98 18.48 3.60
C VAL A 47 3.74 18.40 4.48
N PRO A 48 2.52 18.29 3.91
CA PRO A 48 1.32 18.27 4.72
C PRO A 48 1.28 17.00 5.58
N SER A 49 1.09 17.21 6.88
CA SER A 49 0.80 16.12 7.82
C SER A 49 -0.51 15.43 7.43
N TYR A 50 -0.54 14.10 7.55
CA TYR A 50 -1.74 13.32 7.31
C TYR A 50 -1.86 12.15 8.27
N ALA A 51 -3.10 11.70 8.45
CA ALA A 51 -3.42 10.41 9.02
C ALA A 51 -4.21 9.60 8.00
N CYS A 52 -4.07 8.29 8.04
CA CYS A 52 -4.84 7.40 7.19
C CYS A 52 -5.30 6.15 7.93
N ALA A 53 -6.49 5.68 7.55
CA ALA A 53 -7.08 4.45 8.05
C ALA A 53 -7.47 3.58 6.85
N GLN A 54 -7.08 2.32 6.90
CA GLN A 54 -7.41 1.30 5.90
C GLN A 54 -8.49 0.37 6.47
N PHE A 55 -9.51 0.12 5.67
CA PHE A 55 -10.65 -0.74 5.98
C PHE A 55 -10.81 -1.80 4.90
N GLU A 56 -11.43 -2.92 5.26
CA GLU A 56 -12.15 -3.72 4.26
C GLU A 56 -13.37 -2.93 3.77
N CYS A 57 -13.82 -3.17 2.55
CA CYS A 57 -15.06 -2.59 2.06
C CYS A 57 -15.73 -3.48 1.01
N VAL A 58 -17.02 -3.26 0.78
CA VAL A 58 -17.80 -3.99 -0.22
C VAL A 58 -18.53 -3.00 -1.11
N ASN A 59 -18.49 -3.22 -2.42
CA ASN A 59 -19.31 -2.48 -3.36
C ASN A 59 -20.79 -2.80 -3.12
N ALA A 60 -21.62 -1.79 -2.82
CA ALA A 60 -23.01 -1.98 -2.45
C ALA A 60 -23.86 -2.57 -3.60
N THR A 61 -23.42 -2.43 -4.85
CA THR A 61 -24.12 -2.93 -6.04
C THR A 61 -23.57 -4.28 -6.50
N THR A 62 -22.25 -4.38 -6.71
CA THR A 62 -21.63 -5.58 -7.29
C THR A 62 -21.25 -6.65 -6.27
N GLN A 63 -21.30 -6.31 -4.97
CA GLN A 63 -20.80 -7.15 -3.88
C GLN A 63 -19.31 -7.50 -3.98
N GLU A 64 -18.53 -6.73 -4.77
CA GLU A 64 -17.09 -6.91 -4.85
C GLU A 64 -16.42 -6.49 -3.53
N GLU A 65 -15.64 -7.39 -2.94
CA GLU A 65 -14.77 -7.10 -1.80
C GLU A 65 -13.52 -6.34 -2.23
N CYS A 66 -13.20 -5.27 -1.50
CA CYS A 66 -12.07 -4.39 -1.76
C CYS A 66 -11.44 -3.92 -0.44
N PHE A 67 -10.35 -3.18 -0.57
CA PHE A 67 -9.84 -2.34 0.52
C PHE A 67 -10.19 -0.89 0.22
N MET A 68 -10.45 -0.12 1.29
CA MET A 68 -10.58 1.32 1.25
C MET A 68 -9.52 1.93 2.16
N ARG A 69 -8.81 2.97 1.70
CA ARG A 69 -8.04 3.84 2.59
C ARG A 69 -8.51 5.26 2.49
N ILE A 70 -8.57 5.91 3.65
CA ILE A 70 -9.01 7.28 3.80
C ILE A 70 -7.84 8.06 4.37
N TYR A 71 -7.35 9.05 3.62
CA TYR A 71 -6.34 10.01 4.04
C TYR A 71 -7.03 11.28 4.51
N VAL A 72 -6.64 11.81 5.66
CA VAL A 72 -7.13 13.06 6.23
C VAL A 72 -5.93 13.92 6.58
N GLN A 73 -5.92 15.18 6.15
CA GLN A 73 -4.92 16.14 6.60
C GLN A 73 -5.07 16.36 8.11
N VAL A 74 -3.95 16.31 8.84
CA VAL A 74 -3.92 16.58 10.29
C VAL A 74 -2.98 17.76 10.58
N PRO A 75 -3.00 18.32 11.80
CA PRO A 75 -2.07 19.39 12.16
C PRO A 75 -0.60 18.99 12.09
N PHE A 76 0.25 19.98 11.80
CA PHE A 76 1.67 19.90 12.10
C PHE A 76 1.91 19.60 13.58
N THR A 77 3.04 18.99 13.88
CA THR A 77 3.43 18.66 15.25
C THR A 77 3.41 19.92 16.12
N GLY A 78 2.69 19.89 17.24
CA GLY A 78 2.54 21.02 18.17
C GLY A 78 1.35 21.94 17.89
N TYR A 79 0.61 21.72 16.79
CA TYR A 79 -0.60 22.48 16.44
C TYR A 79 -1.91 21.72 16.70
N GLU A 80 -1.86 20.54 17.34
CA GLU A 80 -3.02 19.69 17.62
C GLU A 80 -4.07 20.41 18.47
N HIS A 81 -3.63 21.29 19.36
CA HIS A 81 -4.47 22.09 20.26
C HIS A 81 -4.64 23.54 19.82
N ALA A 82 -4.13 23.91 18.65
CA ALA A 82 -4.31 25.24 18.11
C ALA A 82 -5.79 25.51 17.80
N ASP A 83 -6.18 26.78 17.86
CA ASP A 83 -7.54 27.18 17.53
C ASP A 83 -7.87 26.86 16.07
N ARG A 84 -9.18 26.79 15.77
CA ARG A 84 -9.69 26.39 14.46
C ARG A 84 -9.15 27.27 13.32
N HIS A 85 -9.01 28.58 13.56
CA HIS A 85 -8.54 29.51 12.54
C HIS A 85 -7.07 29.26 12.22
N THR A 86 -6.23 29.08 13.25
CA THR A 86 -4.82 28.72 13.08
C THR A 86 -4.65 27.38 12.34
N ARG A 87 -5.43 26.35 12.67
CA ARG A 87 -5.40 25.05 11.96
C ARG A 87 -5.84 25.17 10.50
N ALA A 88 -6.88 25.96 10.21
CA ALA A 88 -7.38 26.16 8.85
C ALA A 88 -6.32 26.78 7.92
N GLN A 89 -5.39 27.59 8.45
CA GLN A 89 -4.29 28.17 7.67
C GLN A 89 -3.31 27.11 7.13
N GLN A 90 -3.31 25.89 7.69
CA GLN A 90 -2.47 24.79 7.21
C GLN A 90 -3.11 24.03 6.05
N ALA A 91 -4.37 24.30 5.71
CA ALA A 91 -5.09 23.60 4.64
C ALA A 91 -4.30 23.64 3.32
N SER A 92 -4.08 22.47 2.74
CA SER A 92 -3.31 22.33 1.51
C SER A 92 -3.89 21.26 0.60
N LYS A 93 -3.58 21.36 -0.70
CA LYS A 93 -3.89 20.31 -1.67
C LYS A 93 -2.84 19.21 -1.56
N PHE A 94 -3.29 17.96 -1.57
CA PHE A 94 -2.43 16.80 -1.53
C PHE A 94 -3.09 15.65 -2.29
N THR A 95 -2.28 14.94 -3.08
CA THR A 95 -2.66 13.66 -3.67
C THR A 95 -1.78 12.60 -3.02
N PRO A 96 -2.36 11.61 -2.32
CA PRO A 96 -1.57 10.54 -1.73
C PRO A 96 -0.80 9.77 -2.82
N PRO A 97 0.48 9.43 -2.60
CA PRO A 97 1.26 8.63 -3.54
C PRO A 97 0.60 7.30 -3.91
N GLU A 98 -0.12 6.70 -2.95
CA GLU A 98 -0.93 5.49 -3.16
C GLU A 98 -1.98 5.67 -4.28
N LEU A 99 -2.62 6.83 -4.38
CA LEU A 99 -3.61 7.12 -5.42
C LEU A 99 -2.93 7.20 -6.79
N ASP A 100 -1.81 7.94 -6.88
CA ASP A 100 -1.06 8.06 -8.14
C ASP A 100 -0.52 6.71 -8.60
N ALA A 101 -0.02 5.88 -7.68
CA ALA A 101 0.46 4.53 -7.97
C ALA A 101 -0.66 3.64 -8.51
N TYR A 102 -1.80 3.52 -7.81
CA TYR A 102 -2.89 2.66 -8.25
C TYR A 102 -3.54 3.15 -9.55
N ARG A 103 -3.68 4.48 -9.74
CA ARG A 103 -4.16 5.05 -10.99
C ARG A 103 -3.22 4.65 -12.15
N PHE A 104 -1.93 4.92 -12.01
CA PHE A 104 -0.94 4.59 -13.02
C PHE A 104 -0.92 3.09 -13.36
N LEU A 105 -0.84 2.22 -12.35
CA LEU A 105 -0.77 0.77 -12.54
C LEU A 105 -2.03 0.22 -13.21
N THR A 106 -3.20 0.77 -12.89
CA THR A 106 -4.48 0.36 -13.47
C THR A 106 -4.61 0.82 -14.92
N ASP A 107 -4.30 2.09 -15.19
CA ASP A 107 -4.40 2.68 -16.53
C ASP A 107 -3.41 2.04 -17.51
N ASN A 108 -2.25 1.59 -17.01
CA ASN A 108 -1.26 0.84 -17.80
C ASN A 108 -1.50 -0.68 -17.82
N GLY A 109 -2.64 -1.16 -17.28
CA GLY A 109 -3.06 -2.54 -17.43
C GLY A 109 -2.21 -3.57 -16.68
N SER A 110 -1.67 -3.22 -15.51
CA SER A 110 -0.97 -4.20 -14.65
C SER A 110 -1.83 -5.44 -14.41
N GLN A 111 -1.22 -6.62 -14.53
CA GLN A 111 -1.88 -7.90 -14.23
C GLN A 111 -1.46 -8.49 -12.88
N ASN A 112 -0.38 -7.98 -12.30
CA ASN A 112 0.22 -8.49 -11.06
C ASN A 112 0.16 -7.49 -9.90
N THR A 113 -0.71 -6.49 -9.98
CA THR A 113 -1.02 -5.55 -8.89
C THR A 113 -2.53 -5.38 -8.73
N PRO A 114 -3.02 -4.96 -7.55
CA PRO A 114 -4.42 -4.60 -7.36
C PRO A 114 -4.85 -3.47 -8.30
N LYS A 115 -6.08 -3.58 -8.82
CA LYS A 115 -6.69 -2.54 -9.65
C LYS A 115 -7.39 -1.49 -8.78
N LEU A 116 -7.23 -0.23 -9.16
CA LEU A 116 -8.04 0.87 -8.64
C LEU A 116 -9.50 0.65 -9.06
N ARG A 117 -10.42 0.76 -8.11
CA ARG A 117 -11.87 0.62 -8.36
C ARG A 117 -12.58 1.95 -8.30
N ALA A 118 -12.29 2.75 -7.29
CA ALA A 118 -12.88 4.05 -7.12
C ALA A 118 -12.00 4.95 -6.25
N TYR A 119 -12.18 6.25 -6.36
CA TYR A 119 -11.59 7.21 -5.45
C TYR A 119 -12.45 8.48 -5.39
N LYS A 120 -12.20 9.29 -4.38
CA LYS A 120 -12.75 10.64 -4.21
C LYS A 120 -11.69 11.51 -3.55
N GLN A 121 -11.50 12.73 -4.05
CA GLN A 121 -10.70 13.76 -3.38
C GLN A 121 -11.65 14.89 -3.01
N ASP A 122 -11.62 15.33 -1.75
CA ASP A 122 -12.52 16.36 -1.22
C ASP A 122 -11.77 17.21 -0.18
N THR A 123 -12.49 18.20 0.37
CA THR A 123 -12.02 19.05 1.46
C THR A 123 -12.77 18.75 2.75
N GLN A 124 -12.07 18.83 3.88
CA GLN A 124 -12.63 18.67 5.21
C GLN A 124 -13.60 19.81 5.52
N ASP A 125 -14.67 19.47 6.25
CA ASP A 125 -15.62 20.44 6.76
C ASP A 125 -15.02 21.31 7.89
N THR A 126 -15.84 22.19 8.47
CA THR A 126 -15.40 23.10 9.55
C THR A 126 -15.07 22.41 10.88
N ASN A 127 -15.42 21.13 11.04
CA ASN A 127 -15.20 20.35 12.24
C ASN A 127 -14.02 19.37 12.11
N GLY A 128 -13.48 19.19 10.90
CA GLY A 128 -12.31 18.35 10.66
C GLY A 128 -11.04 18.80 11.40
N PRO A 129 -10.02 17.92 11.48
CA PRO A 129 -8.72 18.26 12.05
C PRO A 129 -8.03 19.46 11.38
N ILE A 130 -8.28 19.69 10.11
CA ILE A 130 -7.84 20.88 9.38
C ILE A 130 -9.03 21.37 8.56
N PRO A 131 -9.79 22.38 9.04
CA PRO A 131 -10.89 22.94 8.25
C PRO A 131 -10.42 23.36 6.86
N GLY A 132 -11.08 22.85 5.81
CA GLY A 132 -10.68 23.07 4.42
C GLY A 132 -9.44 22.29 3.96
N GLY A 133 -8.82 21.50 4.83
CA GLY A 133 -7.72 20.60 4.50
C GLY A 133 -8.16 19.44 3.63
N HIS A 134 -7.21 18.70 3.04
CA HIS A 134 -7.55 17.61 2.14
C HIS A 134 -8.13 16.39 2.87
N ILE A 135 -9.01 15.66 2.17
CA ILE A 135 -9.43 14.30 2.52
C ILE A 135 -9.54 13.48 1.23
N THR A 136 -9.06 12.24 1.23
CA THR A 136 -9.03 11.39 0.03
C THR A 136 -9.41 9.96 0.36
N TRP A 137 -10.37 9.41 -0.37
CA TRP A 137 -10.76 8.01 -0.32
C TRP A 137 -10.21 7.29 -1.53
N ILE A 138 -9.61 6.13 -1.32
CA ILE A 138 -9.08 5.27 -2.38
C ILE A 138 -9.63 3.87 -2.15
N VAL A 139 -10.22 3.27 -3.17
CA VAL A 139 -10.70 1.88 -3.15
C VAL A 139 -9.97 1.09 -4.21
N TRP A 140 -9.34 -0.01 -3.80
CA TRP A 140 -8.64 -0.92 -4.70
C TRP A 140 -9.00 -2.37 -4.40
N GLN A 141 -8.79 -3.20 -5.42
CA GLN A 141 -9.10 -4.61 -5.40
C GLN A 141 -8.45 -5.36 -4.22
N LYS A 142 -9.23 -6.19 -3.53
CA LYS A 142 -8.69 -7.23 -2.66
C LYS A 142 -8.31 -8.45 -3.52
N VAL A 143 -7.03 -8.59 -3.86
CA VAL A 143 -6.57 -9.67 -4.73
C VAL A 143 -6.67 -11.04 -4.02
N PRO A 144 -6.96 -12.13 -4.76
CA PRO A 144 -7.09 -13.45 -4.16
C PRO A 144 -5.72 -14.00 -3.74
N GLY A 145 -5.71 -14.85 -2.71
CA GLY A 145 -4.51 -15.56 -2.27
C GLY A 145 -4.19 -15.32 -0.80
N LYS A 146 -2.98 -15.73 -0.40
CA LYS A 146 -2.45 -15.54 0.94
C LYS A 146 -1.21 -14.66 0.90
N CYS A 147 -1.15 -13.72 1.83
CA CYS A 147 0.06 -12.94 2.06
C CYS A 147 1.19 -13.87 2.52
N LEU A 148 2.39 -13.70 1.96
CA LEU A 148 3.52 -14.61 2.21
C LEU A 148 4.23 -14.36 3.55
N GLY A 149 3.94 -13.24 4.21
CA GLY A 149 4.48 -12.93 5.52
C GLY A 149 4.07 -11.56 6.03
N ASP A 150 4.84 -11.05 6.98
CA ASP A 150 4.67 -9.71 7.54
C ASP A 150 5.82 -8.78 7.14
N ILE A 151 6.00 -7.67 7.87
CA ILE A 151 7.08 -6.71 7.61
C ILE A 151 8.47 -7.28 7.93
N ARG A 152 8.57 -8.33 8.75
CA ARG A 152 9.83 -8.88 9.27
C ARG A 152 10.25 -10.16 8.59
N ASN A 153 9.31 -11.06 8.29
CA ASN A 153 9.63 -12.40 7.78
C ASN A 153 8.50 -13.03 6.96
N ALA A 154 8.87 -14.01 6.14
CA ALA A 154 8.00 -14.77 5.27
C ALA A 154 7.53 -16.07 5.96
N THR A 155 7.03 -15.99 7.21
CA THR A 155 6.62 -17.19 7.96
C THR A 155 5.63 -18.07 7.19
N VAL A 156 4.68 -17.46 6.46
CA VAL A 156 3.72 -18.22 5.66
C VAL A 156 4.42 -18.95 4.53
N TYR A 157 5.34 -18.29 3.81
CA TYR A 157 6.15 -18.89 2.75
C TYR A 157 7.04 -20.03 3.27
N TRP A 158 7.78 -19.82 4.36
CA TRP A 158 8.69 -20.84 4.89
C TRP A 158 7.97 -22.07 5.43
N GLY A 159 6.72 -21.90 5.88
CA GLY A 159 5.82 -23.00 6.25
C GLY A 159 5.22 -23.78 5.08
N LEU A 160 5.39 -23.33 3.82
CA LEU A 160 4.94 -24.08 2.64
C LEU A 160 5.85 -25.28 2.38
N LYS A 161 5.31 -26.28 1.67
CA LYS A 161 6.10 -27.42 1.18
C LYS A 161 7.14 -26.93 0.17
N ALA A 162 8.29 -27.62 0.10
CA ALA A 162 9.39 -27.24 -0.78
C ALA A 162 8.98 -27.04 -2.26
N ILE A 163 8.08 -27.89 -2.77
CA ILE A 163 7.54 -27.77 -4.14
C ILE A 163 6.76 -26.46 -4.31
N GLU A 164 5.93 -26.10 -3.33
CA GLU A 164 5.14 -24.86 -3.39
C GLU A 164 6.02 -23.61 -3.21
N ARG A 165 7.05 -23.66 -2.35
CA ARG A 165 8.05 -22.59 -2.26
C ARG A 165 8.76 -22.37 -3.61
N LYS A 166 9.09 -23.45 -4.31
CA LYS A 166 9.65 -23.37 -5.67
C LYS A 166 8.67 -22.66 -6.62
N CYS A 167 7.40 -23.04 -6.63
CA CYS A 167 6.39 -22.37 -7.47
C CYS A 167 6.27 -20.87 -7.17
N VAL A 168 6.33 -20.48 -5.89
CA VAL A 168 6.33 -19.06 -5.49
C VAL A 168 7.55 -18.33 -6.04
N ARG A 169 8.75 -18.90 -5.93
CA ARG A 169 9.98 -18.30 -6.49
C ARG A 169 9.92 -18.19 -8.01
N ASP A 170 9.48 -19.24 -8.70
CA ASP A 170 9.35 -19.24 -10.16
C ASP A 170 8.39 -18.11 -10.60
N ALA A 171 7.24 -17.98 -9.92
CA ALA A 171 6.28 -16.90 -10.19
C ALA A 171 6.86 -15.52 -9.84
N PHE A 172 7.62 -15.39 -8.76
CA PHE A 172 8.28 -14.14 -8.40
C PHE A 172 9.26 -13.69 -9.49
N LEU A 173 10.11 -14.58 -9.98
CA LEU A 173 11.07 -14.28 -11.05
C LEU A 173 10.38 -13.94 -12.38
N GLN A 174 9.21 -14.51 -12.63
CA GLN A 174 8.40 -14.17 -13.80
C GLN A 174 7.74 -12.78 -13.67
N GLU A 175 7.22 -12.44 -12.49
CA GLU A 175 6.38 -11.26 -12.28
C GLU A 175 7.17 -10.00 -11.90
N LEU A 176 8.31 -10.15 -11.20
CA LEU A 176 9.15 -9.03 -10.76
C LEU A 176 9.60 -8.11 -11.91
N PRO A 177 10.09 -8.61 -13.06
CA PRO A 177 10.48 -7.74 -14.17
C PRO A 177 9.30 -6.94 -14.73
N LYS A 178 8.07 -7.50 -14.70
CA LYS A 178 6.88 -6.84 -15.25
C LYS A 178 6.53 -5.61 -14.41
N ILE A 179 6.38 -5.78 -13.10
CA ILE A 179 6.03 -4.66 -12.21
C ILE A 179 7.16 -3.62 -12.17
N THR A 180 8.40 -4.06 -12.12
CA THR A 180 9.53 -3.15 -12.05
C THR A 180 9.63 -2.27 -13.30
N LYS A 181 9.41 -2.83 -14.49
CA LYS A 181 9.41 -2.06 -15.75
C LYS A 181 8.25 -1.07 -15.85
N MET A 182 7.14 -1.28 -15.13
CA MET A 182 6.06 -0.29 -15.06
C MET A 182 6.48 0.98 -14.32
N GLY A 183 7.50 0.92 -13.45
CA GLY A 183 8.05 2.10 -12.78
C GLY A 183 7.34 2.50 -11.50
N TYR A 184 6.60 1.58 -10.86
CA TYR A 184 6.14 1.70 -9.48
C TYR A 184 6.50 0.44 -8.71
N PHE A 185 7.06 0.61 -7.51
CA PHE A 185 7.46 -0.50 -6.65
C PHE A 185 7.20 -0.16 -5.18
N PRO A 186 6.82 -1.14 -4.34
CA PRO A 186 6.66 -0.88 -2.90
C PRO A 186 7.96 -0.34 -2.30
N HIS A 187 7.88 0.74 -1.51
CA HIS A 187 9.07 1.42 -0.96
C HIS A 187 9.84 0.56 0.04
N HIS A 188 9.13 -0.20 0.89
CA HIS A 188 9.71 -1.08 1.89
C HIS A 188 9.48 -2.54 1.52
N LEU A 189 10.40 -3.09 0.73
CA LEU A 189 10.35 -4.48 0.28
C LEU A 189 10.31 -5.41 1.47
N SER A 190 9.31 -6.27 1.47
CA SER A 190 9.11 -7.25 2.51
C SER A 190 8.12 -8.32 2.05
N PRO A 191 8.06 -9.46 2.73
CA PRO A 191 7.14 -10.55 2.42
C PRO A 191 5.66 -10.12 2.40
N ARG A 192 5.28 -9.13 3.23
CA ARG A 192 3.91 -8.59 3.24
C ARG A 192 3.46 -7.99 1.90
N ASN A 193 4.42 -7.64 1.04
CA ASN A 193 4.16 -7.05 -0.27
C ASN A 193 3.84 -8.12 -1.32
N LEU A 194 3.82 -9.40 -0.97
CA LEU A 194 3.52 -10.51 -1.87
C LEU A 194 2.28 -11.27 -1.42
N ILE A 195 1.34 -11.44 -2.36
CA ILE A 195 0.18 -12.32 -2.20
C ILE A 195 0.27 -13.46 -3.21
N TRP A 196 0.31 -14.69 -2.70
CA TRP A 196 0.36 -15.91 -3.51
C TRP A 196 -1.02 -16.55 -3.63
N ASN A 197 -1.47 -16.74 -4.87
CA ASN A 197 -2.67 -17.51 -5.17
C ASN A 197 -2.31 -18.88 -5.74
N LYS A 198 -2.28 -19.89 -4.87
CA LYS A 198 -1.97 -21.27 -5.25
C LYS A 198 -2.94 -21.88 -6.28
N VAL A 199 -4.16 -21.36 -6.43
CA VAL A 199 -5.20 -21.94 -7.29
C VAL A 199 -4.85 -21.71 -8.76
N ASN A 200 -4.39 -20.50 -9.10
CA ASN A 200 -4.05 -20.11 -10.47
C ASN A 200 -2.55 -19.86 -10.67
N GLY A 201 -1.74 -20.00 -9.62
CA GLY A 201 -0.29 -19.76 -9.67
C GLY A 201 0.09 -18.28 -9.81
N ALA A 202 -0.84 -17.35 -9.52
CA ALA A 202 -0.56 -15.92 -9.62
C ALA A 202 0.14 -15.39 -8.37
N LEU A 203 1.10 -14.49 -8.58
CA LEU A 203 1.76 -13.71 -7.54
C LEU A 203 1.43 -12.23 -7.75
N TYR A 204 0.94 -11.57 -6.72
CA TYR A 204 0.59 -10.15 -6.75
C TYR A 204 1.53 -9.34 -5.86
N PHE A 205 1.98 -8.20 -6.37
CA PHE A 205 2.67 -7.17 -5.60
C PHE A 205 1.64 -6.20 -5.00
N VAL A 206 1.75 -5.93 -3.70
CA VAL A 206 0.83 -5.07 -2.94
C VAL A 206 1.57 -4.11 -2.02
N GLY A 207 0.86 -3.15 -1.43
CA GLY A 207 1.41 -2.22 -0.44
C GLY A 207 2.08 -1.00 -1.07
N PHE A 208 1.32 -0.25 -1.87
CA PHE A 208 1.79 0.93 -2.62
C PHE A 208 1.61 2.26 -1.88
N ARG A 209 1.35 2.24 -0.55
CA ARG A 209 1.06 3.45 0.26
C ARG A 209 2.06 4.58 0.02
N ASP A 210 3.35 4.23 0.06
CA ASP A 210 4.48 5.15 -0.05
C ASP A 210 5.24 4.96 -1.37
N ALA A 211 4.61 4.30 -2.37
CA ALA A 211 5.27 4.00 -3.63
C ALA A 211 5.48 5.28 -4.45
N MET A 212 6.71 5.45 -4.95
CA MET A 212 7.09 6.56 -5.80
C MET A 212 7.40 6.07 -7.21
N PRO A 213 7.17 6.90 -8.24
CA PRO A 213 7.60 6.57 -9.58
C PRO A 213 9.12 6.46 -9.63
N PHE A 214 9.62 5.44 -10.33
CA PHE A 214 11.04 5.27 -10.58
C PHE A 214 11.28 4.70 -11.97
N LYS A 215 12.50 4.90 -12.47
CA LYS A 215 12.95 4.30 -13.73
C LYS A 215 13.75 3.05 -13.41
N ALA A 216 13.24 1.89 -13.80
CA ALA A 216 13.96 0.62 -13.66
C ALA A 216 15.34 0.70 -14.35
N LYS A 217 16.38 0.29 -13.62
CA LYS A 217 17.75 0.15 -14.11
C LYS A 217 18.30 -1.20 -13.63
N GLY A 218 18.98 -1.92 -14.52
CA GLY A 218 19.60 -3.21 -14.19
C GLY A 218 18.72 -4.42 -14.47
N THR A 219 19.14 -5.55 -13.92
CA THR A 219 18.46 -6.85 -13.99
C THR A 219 17.57 -7.07 -12.77
N PHE A 220 16.53 -7.88 -12.95
CA PHE A 220 15.58 -8.24 -11.91
C PHE A 220 15.44 -9.76 -11.88
N GLY A 221 16.36 -10.42 -11.18
CA GLY A 221 16.44 -11.88 -11.08
C GLY A 221 16.45 -12.40 -9.65
N GLU A 222 17.12 -13.53 -9.47
CA GLU A 222 17.20 -14.23 -8.18
C GLU A 222 17.83 -13.39 -7.07
N GLU A 223 18.67 -12.41 -7.42
CA GLU A 223 19.32 -11.51 -6.48
C GLU A 223 18.34 -10.70 -5.61
N TRP A 224 17.06 -10.66 -5.98
CA TRP A 224 15.96 -9.99 -5.29
C TRP A 224 15.16 -10.89 -4.34
N LEU A 225 15.32 -12.21 -4.39
CA LEU A 225 14.60 -13.13 -3.50
C LEU A 225 14.79 -12.81 -2.01
N PRO A 226 15.99 -12.42 -1.51
CA PRO A 226 16.19 -12.14 -0.09
C PRO A 226 15.52 -10.84 0.37
N GLU A 227 15.30 -9.86 -0.51
CA GLU A 227 14.56 -8.62 -0.19
C GLU A 227 13.09 -8.91 0.18
N PHE A 228 12.59 -10.08 -0.20
CA PHE A 228 11.26 -10.58 0.12
C PHE A 228 11.30 -11.84 1.01
N ASP A 229 12.44 -12.13 1.64
CA ASP A 229 12.67 -13.32 2.47
C ASP A 229 12.21 -14.64 1.80
N LEU A 230 12.41 -14.72 0.47
CA LEU A 230 12.15 -15.92 -0.33
C LEU A 230 13.40 -16.81 -0.47
N ALA A 231 14.55 -16.31 -0.04
CA ALA A 231 15.81 -17.03 0.02
C ALA A 231 16.70 -16.45 1.13
N VAL A 232 17.50 -17.30 1.76
CA VAL A 232 18.48 -16.88 2.76
C VAL A 232 19.89 -16.99 2.16
N PRO A 233 20.57 -15.87 1.88
CA PRO A 233 21.95 -15.90 1.40
C PRO A 233 22.90 -16.33 2.54
N PRO A 234 24.07 -16.89 2.22
CA PRO A 234 25.07 -17.30 3.22
C PRO A 234 25.62 -16.12 4.03
N GLN A 235 25.60 -14.91 3.46
CA GLN A 235 25.98 -13.68 4.14
C GLN A 235 24.90 -12.61 4.00
N ARG A 236 24.66 -11.84 5.07
CA ARG A 236 23.63 -10.80 5.12
C ARG A 236 23.90 -9.64 4.15
N ASN A 237 25.17 -9.35 3.87
CA ASN A 237 25.61 -8.23 3.03
C ASN A 237 25.97 -8.66 1.60
N TYR A 238 25.38 -9.75 1.10
CA TYR A 238 25.73 -10.37 -0.19
C TYR A 238 25.80 -9.39 -1.38
N ARG A 239 24.99 -8.31 -1.40
CA ARG A 239 25.01 -7.28 -2.45
C ARG A 239 26.18 -6.30 -2.39
N TRP A 240 26.84 -6.19 -1.24
CA TRP A 240 27.98 -5.29 -1.01
C TRP A 240 29.32 -6.00 -1.22
N GLU A 241 29.30 -7.31 -1.47
CA GLU A 241 30.48 -8.06 -1.86
C GLU A 241 30.90 -7.66 -3.27
N ARG A 242 32.13 -7.15 -3.41
CA ARG A 242 32.68 -6.67 -4.70
C ARG A 242 32.67 -7.75 -5.80
N ASP A 243 32.66 -9.03 -5.40
CA ASP A 243 32.69 -10.18 -6.30
C ASP A 243 31.31 -10.81 -6.54
N TYR A 244 30.23 -10.22 -6.01
CA TYR A 244 28.88 -10.75 -6.25
C TYR A 244 28.48 -10.56 -7.72
N LYS A 245 28.58 -11.65 -8.50
CA LYS A 245 28.21 -11.71 -9.92
C LYS A 245 26.80 -12.25 -10.15
N GLY A 246 25.94 -12.21 -9.12
CA GLY A 246 24.60 -12.80 -9.16
C GLY A 246 24.57 -14.31 -8.90
N ASP A 247 25.63 -14.89 -8.35
CA ASP A 247 25.65 -16.31 -7.99
C ASP A 247 24.81 -16.58 -6.74
N THR A 248 23.85 -17.49 -6.86
CA THR A 248 22.92 -17.92 -5.80
C THR A 248 23.18 -19.36 -5.34
N SER A 249 24.26 -19.98 -5.82
CA SER A 249 24.70 -21.34 -5.50
C SER A 249 25.19 -21.42 -4.05
N GLY A 250 24.26 -21.61 -3.11
CA GLY A 250 24.56 -21.64 -1.67
C GLY A 250 23.48 -20.98 -0.82
N TRP A 251 22.46 -20.41 -1.46
CA TRP A 251 21.31 -19.85 -0.77
C TRP A 251 20.38 -20.96 -0.28
N ILE A 252 19.76 -20.75 0.87
CA ILE A 252 18.67 -21.60 1.35
C ILE A 252 17.39 -21.13 0.63
N LEU A 253 16.69 -22.07 -0.01
CA LEU A 253 15.49 -21.83 -0.82
C LEU A 253 14.25 -22.50 -0.22
#